data_AF-A0A9C8GJB5-F1
#
_entry.id   AF-A0A9C8GJB5-F1
#
_cell.length_a   1.000
_cell.length_b   1.000
_cell.length_c   1.000
_cell.angle_alpha   90.00
_cell.angle_beta   90.00
_cell.angle_gamma   90.00
#
_symmetry.space_group_name_H-M   'P 1'
#
loop_
_entity.id
_entity.type
_entity.pdbx_description
1 polymer ?
#
loop_
_entity_poly.entity_id
_entity_poly.type
_entity_poly.pdbx_seq_one_letter_code
_entity_poly.pdbx_strand_id
1 'polypeptide(L)'
;MDDKSIYNFLFDLICLAPFCLGLLAVGGAGFLIIRTIRRQWSPRSVNQLDAQADELEVRVQGMISQLREWTPDALADLSTDWDAKWSRWGRDLKAHGTIPSLSHPEAAPYVAFALRIRGAFEPEGVLFARSTRCAFEYRLSRAGVGICVDDAPFGRIQPDGQLLDAQGRLVGEAKRPGGLPVIFQIGGITVLRDKREREYPLVVNGKAIGRLANPSAQMLDVIDLKKRAYAPVAVPAENITEQESLWLTALAILQVAGYNLLESVWTN
;
A
#
# COMPACT_ATOMS: atom_id res chain seq x y z
N MET A 1 -70.48 7.74 -19.17
CA MET A 1 -69.41 6.76 -18.93
C MET A 1 -70.02 5.69 -18.04
N ASP A 2 -69.98 4.43 -18.47
CA ASP A 2 -70.54 3.32 -17.68
C ASP A 2 -69.64 3.02 -16.49
N ASP A 3 -70.21 2.85 -15.30
CA ASP A 3 -69.46 2.54 -14.08
C ASP A 3 -68.58 1.30 -14.24
N LYS A 4 -69.02 0.31 -15.02
CA LYS A 4 -68.23 -0.90 -15.36
C LYS A 4 -66.92 -0.59 -16.09
N SER A 5 -66.89 0.45 -16.92
CA SER A 5 -65.67 0.86 -17.63
C SER A 5 -64.63 1.44 -16.66
N ILE A 6 -65.08 2.08 -15.58
CA ILE A 6 -64.19 2.66 -14.57
C ILE A 6 -63.56 1.55 -13.71
N TYR A 7 -64.34 0.55 -13.31
CA TYR A 7 -63.83 -0.58 -12.51
C TYR A 7 -62.80 -1.43 -13.25
N ASN A 8 -63.03 -1.74 -14.53
CA ASN A 8 -62.06 -2.51 -15.32
C ASN A 8 -60.73 -1.75 -15.48
N PHE A 9 -60.80 -0.43 -15.72
CA PHE A 9 -59.60 0.40 -15.80
C PHE A 9 -58.81 0.46 -14.49
N LEU A 10 -59.50 0.60 -13.34
CA LEU A 10 -58.85 0.61 -12.02
C LEU A 10 -58.22 -0.75 -11.69
N PHE A 11 -58.88 -1.85 -12.05
CA PHE A 11 -58.34 -3.20 -11.85
C PHE A 11 -57.06 -3.42 -12.67
N ASP A 12 -57.06 -3.06 -13.95
CA ASP A 12 -55.89 -3.16 -14.82
C ASP A 12 -54.72 -2.31 -14.30
N LEU A 13 -54.99 -1.10 -13.81
CA LEU A 13 -53.99 -0.22 -13.21
C LEU A 13 -53.35 -0.84 -11.96
N ILE A 14 -54.16 -1.43 -11.08
CA ILE A 14 -53.70 -2.11 -9.85
C ILE A 14 -52.85 -3.33 -10.21
N CYS A 15 -53.23 -4.10 -11.24
CA CYS A 15 -52.44 -5.24 -11.70
C CYS A 15 -51.10 -4.84 -12.35
N LEU A 16 -51.03 -3.66 -12.99
CA LEU A 16 -49.79 -3.14 -13.60
C LEU A 16 -48.82 -2.53 -12.57
N ALA A 17 -49.34 -1.96 -11.49
CA ALA A 17 -48.56 -1.30 -10.44
C ALA A 17 -47.36 -2.12 -9.91
N PRO A 18 -47.49 -3.42 -9.53
CA PRO A 18 -46.36 -4.21 -9.05
C PRO A 18 -45.29 -4.43 -10.13
N PHE A 19 -45.67 -4.52 -11.41
CA PHE A 19 -44.72 -4.63 -12.51
C PHE A 19 -43.92 -3.33 -12.68
N CYS A 20 -44.58 -2.18 -12.66
CA CYS A 20 -43.93 -0.87 -12.70
C CYS A 20 -42.99 -0.66 -11.50
N LEU A 21 -43.43 -1.01 -10.29
CA LEU A 21 -42.59 -0.94 -9.09
C LEU A 21 -41.40 -1.90 -9.17
N GLY A 22 -41.58 -3.10 -9.70
CA GLY A 22 -40.52 -4.06 -9.95
C GLY A 22 -39.46 -3.52 -10.92
N LEU A 23 -39.88 -2.94 -12.05
CA LEU A 23 -38.97 -2.30 -13.01
C LEU A 23 -38.21 -1.11 -12.40
N LEU A 24 -38.89 -0.27 -11.60
CA LEU A 24 -38.23 0.83 -10.89
C LEU A 24 -37.22 0.33 -9.86
N ALA A 25 -37.54 -0.73 -9.12
CA ALA A 25 -36.62 -1.32 -8.15
C ALA A 25 -35.38 -1.92 -8.85
N VAL A 26 -35.56 -2.66 -9.94
CA VAL A 26 -34.45 -3.23 -10.72
C VAL A 26 -33.62 -2.11 -11.37
N GLY A 27 -34.27 -1.10 -11.95
CA GLY A 27 -33.58 0.07 -12.53
C GLY A 27 -32.79 0.85 -11.48
N GLY A 28 -33.36 1.07 -10.30
CA GLY A 28 -32.70 1.70 -9.16
C GLY A 28 -31.50 0.91 -8.66
N ALA A 29 -31.65 -0.41 -8.48
CA ALA A 29 -30.56 -1.30 -8.10
C ALA A 29 -29.44 -1.30 -9.15
N GLY A 30 -29.79 -1.39 -10.45
CA GLY A 30 -28.84 -1.32 -11.55
C GLY A 30 -28.06 -0.01 -11.57
N PHE A 31 -28.74 1.13 -11.37
CA PHE A 31 -28.09 2.43 -11.27
C PHE A 31 -27.10 2.51 -10.09
N LEU A 32 -27.48 2.00 -8.92
CA LEU A 32 -26.59 1.96 -7.75
C LEU A 32 -25.36 1.08 -7.98
N ILE A 33 -25.52 -0.07 -8.63
CA ILE A 33 -24.41 -0.96 -9.00
C ILE A 33 -23.46 -0.25 -9.96
N ILE A 34 -23.98 0.32 -11.06
CA ILE A 34 -23.17 1.05 -12.05
C ILE A 34 -22.44 2.24 -11.41
N ARG A 35 -23.14 3.01 -10.57
CA ARG A 35 -22.55 4.14 -9.82
C ARG A 35 -21.41 3.66 -8.92
N THR A 36 -21.58 2.54 -8.24
CA THR A 36 -20.55 1.97 -7.35
C THR A 36 -19.33 1.51 -8.15
N ILE A 37 -19.54 0.81 -9.28
CA ILE A 37 -18.46 0.38 -10.19
C ILE A 37 -17.72 1.59 -10.75
N ARG A 38 -18.43 2.59 -11.28
CA ARG A 38 -17.82 3.83 -11.80
C ARG A 38 -17.02 4.53 -10.73
N ARG A 39 -17.57 4.71 -9.54
CA ARG A 39 -16.85 5.33 -8.42
C ARG A 39 -15.59 4.56 -8.07
N GLN A 40 -15.59 3.22 -8.19
CA GLN A 40 -14.41 2.38 -7.94
C GLN A 40 -13.35 2.43 -9.04
N TRP A 41 -13.72 2.81 -10.26
CA TRP A 41 -12.82 2.81 -11.43
C TRP A 41 -12.32 4.20 -11.82
N SER A 42 -12.97 5.27 -11.34
CA SER A 42 -12.47 6.63 -11.54
C SER A 42 -11.17 6.85 -10.76
N PRO A 43 -10.11 7.37 -11.41
CA PRO A 43 -8.88 7.75 -10.73
C PRO A 43 -9.18 8.81 -9.67
N ARG A 44 -8.42 8.79 -8.58
CA ARG A 44 -8.59 9.79 -7.51
C ARG A 44 -8.07 11.14 -8.00
N SER A 45 -8.81 12.21 -7.66
CA SER A 45 -8.28 13.56 -7.87
C SER A 45 -7.14 13.85 -6.89
N VAL A 46 -6.28 14.81 -7.24
CA VAL A 46 -5.18 15.27 -6.37
C VAL A 46 -5.70 15.63 -4.97
N ASN A 47 -6.77 16.44 -4.89
CA ASN A 47 -7.39 16.82 -3.62
C ASN A 47 -7.89 15.62 -2.79
N GLN A 48 -8.30 14.52 -3.42
CA GLN A 48 -8.71 13.31 -2.70
C GLN A 48 -7.53 12.52 -2.14
N LEU A 49 -6.37 12.59 -2.79
CA LEU A 49 -5.13 12.00 -2.30
C LEU A 49 -4.57 12.86 -1.17
N ASP A 50 -4.57 14.19 -1.31
CA ASP A 50 -4.12 15.11 -0.26
C ASP A 50 -4.96 14.95 1.02
N ALA A 51 -6.30 14.95 0.91
CA ALA A 51 -7.17 14.71 2.06
C ALA A 51 -6.97 13.31 2.70
N GLN A 52 -6.47 12.33 1.95
CA GLN A 52 -6.09 11.04 2.51
C GLN A 52 -4.74 11.07 3.19
N ALA A 53 -3.76 11.80 2.63
CA ALA A 53 -2.48 12.04 3.27
C ALA A 53 -2.71 12.67 4.66
N ASP A 54 -3.53 13.72 4.74
CA ASP A 54 -3.89 14.38 6.01
C ASP A 54 -4.53 13.40 7.01
N GLU A 55 -5.47 12.55 6.56
CA GLU A 55 -6.10 11.53 7.42
C GLU A 55 -5.08 10.52 7.97
N LEU A 56 -4.13 10.09 7.12
CA LEU A 56 -3.10 9.13 7.49
C LEU A 56 -2.05 9.76 8.40
N GLU A 57 -1.67 11.01 8.15
CA GLU A 57 -0.77 11.78 9.01
C GLU A 57 -1.33 11.91 10.41
N VAL A 58 -2.58 12.36 10.58
CA VAL A 58 -3.22 12.49 11.91
C VAL A 58 -3.20 11.16 12.65
N ARG A 59 -3.43 10.04 11.93
CA ARG A 59 -3.37 8.71 12.52
C ARG A 59 -1.95 8.34 12.96
N VAL A 60 -0.94 8.63 12.15
CA VAL A 60 0.47 8.36 12.49
C VAL A 60 0.96 9.25 13.61
N GLN A 61 0.53 10.52 13.65
CA GLN A 61 0.85 11.48 14.70
C GLN A 61 0.45 10.96 16.09
N GLY A 62 -0.69 10.28 16.19
CA GLY A 62 -1.15 9.64 17.43
C GLY A 62 -0.26 8.48 17.93
N MET A 63 0.64 7.97 17.09
CA MET A 63 1.56 6.86 17.43
C MET A 63 2.98 7.34 17.76
N ILE A 64 3.31 8.63 17.54
CA ILE A 64 4.69 9.14 17.69
C ILE A 64 5.22 8.98 19.12
N SER A 65 4.37 9.18 20.13
CA SER A 65 4.79 9.04 21.54
C SER A 65 5.21 7.62 21.94
N GLN A 66 4.91 6.63 21.09
CA GLN A 66 5.27 5.23 21.26
C GLN A 66 6.57 4.88 20.53
N LEU A 67 7.12 5.78 19.70
CA LEU A 67 8.32 5.53 18.93
C LEU A 67 9.57 5.73 19.78
N ARG A 68 10.56 4.87 19.56
CA ARG A 68 11.90 5.09 20.10
C ARG A 68 12.64 6.15 19.29
N GLU A 69 13.61 6.79 19.93
CA GLU A 69 14.51 7.72 19.27
C GLU A 69 15.27 7.04 18.12
N TRP A 70 15.31 7.70 16.97
CA TRP A 70 16.04 7.26 15.78
C TRP A 70 17.55 7.45 15.97
N THR A 71 18.28 6.35 16.05
CA THR A 71 19.75 6.33 16.15
C THR A 71 20.40 6.11 14.77
N PRO A 72 21.71 6.35 14.61
CA PRO A 72 22.42 6.02 13.37
C PRO A 72 22.29 4.54 12.96
N ASP A 73 22.26 3.64 13.93
CA ASP A 73 22.13 2.19 13.70
C ASP A 73 20.68 1.74 13.45
N ALA A 74 19.69 2.62 13.65
CA ALA A 74 18.27 2.29 13.53
C ALA A 74 17.91 1.69 12.17
N LEU A 75 18.55 2.17 11.10
CA LEU A 75 18.31 1.68 9.75
C LEU A 75 18.75 0.22 9.56
N ALA A 76 19.91 -0.15 10.13
CA ALA A 76 20.42 -1.52 10.08
C ALA A 76 19.66 -2.45 11.03
N ASP A 77 19.02 -1.88 12.06
CA ASP A 77 18.22 -2.61 13.05
C ASP A 77 16.72 -2.62 12.72
N LEU A 78 16.29 -2.04 11.59
CA LEU A 78 14.88 -2.00 11.22
C LEU A 78 14.42 -3.40 10.75
N SER A 79 13.36 -3.93 11.35
CA SER A 79 12.87 -5.29 11.04
C SER A 79 12.14 -5.35 9.69
N THR A 80 12.21 -6.50 9.02
CA THR A 80 11.26 -6.84 7.94
C THR A 80 9.86 -7.22 8.43
N ASP A 81 9.70 -7.38 9.75
CA ASP A 81 8.40 -7.60 10.38
C ASP A 81 7.70 -6.28 10.70
N TRP A 82 6.40 -6.35 10.96
CA TRP A 82 5.57 -5.21 11.32
C TRP A 82 4.40 -5.65 12.23
N ASP A 83 4.00 -4.78 13.15
CA ASP A 83 2.74 -4.96 13.86
C ASP A 83 1.68 -4.08 13.20
N ALA A 84 0.80 -4.70 12.38
CA ALA A 84 -0.11 -3.98 11.52
C ALA A 84 -1.54 -4.51 11.59
N LYS A 85 -2.50 -3.59 11.68
CA LYS A 85 -3.94 -3.88 11.57
C LYS A 85 -4.42 -3.62 10.16
N TRP A 86 -4.96 -4.66 9.53
CA TRP A 86 -5.49 -4.61 8.18
C TRP A 86 -7.00 -4.52 8.17
N SER A 87 -7.52 -3.75 7.23
CA SER A 87 -8.93 -3.83 6.87
C SER A 87 -9.07 -3.74 5.35
N ARG A 88 -9.91 -4.61 4.79
CA ARG A 88 -10.22 -4.63 3.37
C ARG A 88 -11.72 -4.50 3.21
N TRP A 89 -12.14 -3.53 2.40
CA TRP A 89 -13.53 -3.38 2.02
C TRP A 89 -13.65 -3.20 0.52
N GLY A 90 -14.14 -4.23 -0.17
CA GLY A 90 -14.12 -4.30 -1.63
C GLY A 90 -12.70 -4.21 -2.18
N ARG A 91 -12.41 -3.11 -2.91
CA ARG A 91 -11.10 -2.80 -3.50
C ARG A 91 -10.27 -1.81 -2.68
N ASP A 92 -10.80 -1.33 -1.57
CA ASP A 92 -10.08 -0.44 -0.67
C ASP A 92 -9.33 -1.29 0.37
N LEU A 93 -8.03 -1.09 0.44
CA LEU A 93 -7.14 -1.68 1.43
C LEU A 93 -6.66 -0.59 2.37
N LYS A 94 -6.76 -0.82 3.67
CA LYS A 94 -6.19 0.05 4.69
C LYS A 94 -5.32 -0.76 5.62
N ALA A 95 -4.18 -0.20 5.99
CA ALA A 95 -3.33 -0.72 7.04
C ALA A 95 -2.83 0.42 7.92
N HIS A 96 -2.52 0.13 9.16
CA HIS A 96 -1.74 1.01 10.02
C HIS A 96 -1.03 0.16 11.05
N GLY A 97 0.14 0.61 11.48
CA GLY A 97 1.00 -0.20 12.32
C GLY A 97 2.33 0.44 12.58
N THR A 98 3.26 -0.38 13.07
CA THR A 98 4.63 0.02 13.38
C THR A 98 5.64 -0.98 12.85
N ILE A 99 6.88 -0.52 12.66
CA ILE A 99 8.02 -1.34 12.26
C ILE A 99 8.98 -1.38 13.47
N PRO A 100 9.15 -2.54 14.12
CA PRO A 100 9.96 -2.68 15.32
C PRO A 100 11.46 -2.76 14.99
N SER A 101 12.24 -2.74 16.07
CA SER A 101 13.65 -3.12 16.06
C SER A 101 13.78 -4.63 15.87
N LEU A 102 14.80 -5.04 15.10
CA LEU A 102 15.16 -6.43 14.89
C LEU A 102 15.82 -7.03 16.14
N SER A 103 16.75 -6.30 16.74
CA SER A 103 17.48 -6.72 17.95
C SER A 103 16.64 -6.63 19.23
N HIS A 104 15.65 -5.73 19.27
CA HIS A 104 14.80 -5.47 20.43
C HIS A 104 13.31 -5.39 20.03
N PRO A 105 12.68 -6.50 19.63
CA PRO A 105 11.30 -6.50 19.11
C PRO A 105 10.25 -6.09 20.16
N GLU A 106 10.53 -6.29 21.45
CA GLU A 106 9.65 -5.92 22.57
C GLU A 106 9.80 -4.44 22.99
N ALA A 107 10.78 -3.73 22.43
CA ALA A 107 10.99 -2.31 22.72
C ALA A 107 10.06 -1.43 21.86
N ALA A 108 10.04 -0.13 22.17
CA ALA A 108 9.35 0.86 21.35
C ALA A 108 9.81 0.76 19.87
N PRO A 109 8.89 0.78 18.89
CA PRO A 109 9.25 0.65 17.48
C PRO A 109 9.94 1.90 16.91
N TYR A 110 10.59 1.76 15.76
CA TYR A 110 11.31 2.88 15.10
C TYR A 110 10.42 3.73 14.19
N VAL A 111 9.45 3.09 13.53
CA VAL A 111 8.60 3.73 12.52
C VAL A 111 7.14 3.40 12.80
N ALA A 112 6.28 4.40 12.71
CA ALA A 112 4.84 4.22 12.60
C ALA A 112 4.40 4.49 11.16
N PHE A 113 3.38 3.79 10.68
CA PHE A 113 2.85 4.00 9.34
C PHE A 113 1.35 3.81 9.25
N ALA A 114 0.75 4.43 8.23
CA ALA A 114 -0.61 4.21 7.82
C ALA A 114 -0.70 4.23 6.29
N LEU A 115 -1.45 3.28 5.75
CA LEU A 115 -1.55 3.00 4.33
C LEU A 115 -3.01 3.00 3.93
N ARG A 116 -3.31 3.61 2.78
CA ARG A 116 -4.62 3.50 2.14
C ARG A 116 -4.46 3.39 0.64
N ILE A 117 -5.00 2.31 0.09
CA ILE A 117 -4.95 2.03 -1.34
C ILE A 117 -6.32 1.69 -1.83
N ARG A 118 -6.53 1.98 -3.10
CA ARG A 118 -7.69 1.57 -3.85
C ARG A 118 -7.27 0.94 -5.15
N GLY A 119 -8.01 -0.09 -5.54
CA GLY A 119 -7.88 -0.72 -6.84
C GLY A 119 -7.07 -2.02 -6.74
N ALA A 120 -7.54 -3.04 -7.46
CA ALA A 120 -6.85 -4.33 -7.54
C ALA A 120 -5.84 -4.39 -8.70
N PHE A 121 -6.06 -3.60 -9.76
CA PHE A 121 -5.27 -3.62 -11.00
C PHE A 121 -4.48 -2.32 -11.23
N GLU A 122 -4.92 -1.24 -10.61
CA GLU A 122 -4.31 0.09 -10.70
C GLU A 122 -4.26 0.65 -9.28
N PRO A 123 -3.34 0.15 -8.45
CA PRO A 123 -3.25 0.60 -7.06
C PRO A 123 -2.88 2.09 -7.04
N GLU A 124 -3.88 2.92 -6.72
CA GLU A 124 -3.69 4.32 -6.36
C GLU A 124 -3.85 4.45 -4.86
N GLY A 125 -2.92 5.14 -4.21
CA GLY A 125 -2.95 5.23 -2.77
C GLY A 125 -1.94 6.17 -2.18
N VAL A 126 -2.00 6.27 -0.86
CA VAL A 126 -1.06 7.02 -0.05
C VAL A 126 -0.58 6.09 1.06
N LEU A 127 0.73 6.09 1.28
CA LEU A 127 1.35 5.59 2.49
C LEU A 127 1.94 6.80 3.20
N PHE A 128 1.66 6.95 4.49
CA PHE A 128 2.34 7.90 5.34
C PHE A 128 3.11 7.12 6.40
N ALA A 129 4.37 7.46 6.61
CA ALA A 129 5.21 6.84 7.62
C ALA A 129 6.02 7.89 8.36
N ARG A 130 6.37 7.63 9.61
CA ARG A 130 7.11 8.57 10.43
C ARG A 130 8.02 7.87 11.41
N SER A 131 9.26 8.35 11.48
CA SER A 131 10.18 8.10 12.60
C SER A 131 10.22 9.32 13.51
N THR A 132 10.99 9.28 14.60
CA THR A 132 11.25 10.48 15.39
C THR A 132 12.14 11.50 14.67
N ARG A 133 12.78 11.12 13.55
CA ARG A 133 13.68 11.99 12.78
C ARG A 133 12.97 12.71 11.62
N CYS A 134 12.12 11.99 10.89
CA CYS A 134 11.52 12.49 9.65
C CYS A 134 10.18 11.83 9.36
N ALA A 135 9.35 12.52 8.58
CA ALA A 135 8.11 12.03 7.99
C ALA A 135 8.30 11.70 6.51
N PHE A 136 7.66 10.63 6.06
CA PHE A 136 7.66 10.18 4.67
C PHE A 136 6.21 10.06 4.18
N GLU A 137 5.90 10.74 3.08
CA GLU A 137 4.68 10.54 2.33
C GLU A 137 5.01 9.85 1.00
N TYR A 138 4.33 8.76 0.71
CA TYR A 138 4.44 8.04 -0.55
C TYR A 138 3.11 8.11 -1.30
N ARG A 139 3.15 8.65 -2.52
CA ARG A 139 2.01 8.68 -3.45
C ARG A 139 2.17 7.56 -4.46
N LEU A 140 1.33 6.54 -4.35
CA LEU A 140 1.35 5.38 -5.23
C LEU A 140 0.48 5.62 -6.46
N SER A 141 1.05 5.34 -7.63
CA SER A 141 0.38 5.41 -8.93
C SER A 141 0.95 4.38 -9.90
N ARG A 142 0.34 4.25 -11.08
CA ARG A 142 0.90 3.46 -12.19
C ARG A 142 2.25 3.94 -12.69
N ALA A 143 2.51 5.26 -12.60
CA ALA A 143 3.77 5.85 -13.04
C ALA A 143 4.91 5.64 -12.03
N GLY A 144 4.63 4.97 -10.91
CA GLY A 144 5.58 4.76 -9.82
C GLY A 144 5.13 5.39 -8.52
N VAL A 145 6.08 5.53 -7.59
CA VAL A 145 5.86 6.02 -6.24
C VAL A 145 6.55 7.36 -6.07
N GLY A 146 5.79 8.44 -5.93
CA GLY A 146 6.32 9.75 -5.53
C GLY A 146 6.60 9.78 -4.03
N ILE A 147 7.69 10.41 -3.62
CA ILE A 147 8.14 10.47 -2.23
C ILE A 147 8.31 11.94 -1.82
N CYS A 148 7.67 12.32 -0.72
CA CYS A 148 7.96 13.55 0.01
C CYS A 148 8.61 13.20 1.35
N VAL A 149 9.57 14.02 1.77
CA VAL A 149 10.22 13.94 3.09
C VAL A 149 9.99 15.26 3.79
N ASP A 150 9.38 15.23 4.97
CA ASP A 150 9.02 16.43 5.75
C ASP A 150 8.32 17.49 4.88
N ASP A 151 7.26 17.07 4.17
CA ASP A 151 6.43 17.86 3.25
C ASP A 151 7.13 18.41 1.99
N ALA A 152 8.44 18.17 1.84
CA ALA A 152 9.20 18.56 0.66
C ALA A 152 9.26 17.42 -0.38
N PRO A 153 9.04 17.68 -1.68
CA PRO A 153 9.26 16.70 -2.72
C PRO A 153 10.72 16.21 -2.70
N PHE A 154 10.91 14.90 -2.54
CA PHE A 154 12.24 14.29 -2.45
C PHE A 154 12.62 13.59 -3.75
N GLY A 155 11.73 12.74 -4.27
CA GLY A 155 12.00 11.98 -5.48
C GLY A 155 10.86 11.07 -5.90
N ARG A 156 11.13 10.20 -6.86
CA ARG A 156 10.19 9.20 -7.38
C ARG A 156 10.89 7.88 -7.68
N ILE A 157 10.23 6.78 -7.39
CA ILE A 157 10.63 5.43 -7.82
C ILE A 157 9.78 5.03 -9.01
N GLN A 158 10.39 4.72 -10.15
CA GLN A 158 9.69 4.20 -11.32
C GLN A 158 9.42 2.69 -11.20
N PRO A 159 8.48 2.13 -11.97
CA PRO A 159 8.16 0.71 -11.92
C PRO A 159 9.34 -0.24 -12.24
N ASP A 160 10.31 0.22 -13.03
CA ASP A 160 11.52 -0.53 -13.37
C ASP A 160 12.63 -0.41 -12.30
N GLY A 161 12.35 0.28 -11.19
CA GLY A 161 13.29 0.51 -10.10
C GLY A 161 14.18 1.73 -10.28
N GLN A 162 14.04 2.53 -11.35
CA GLN A 162 14.79 3.79 -11.46
C GLN A 162 14.38 4.79 -10.38
N LEU A 163 15.37 5.52 -9.85
CA LEU A 163 15.18 6.56 -8.84
C LEU A 163 15.38 7.92 -9.49
N LEU A 164 14.36 8.76 -9.43
CA LEU A 164 14.40 10.13 -9.91
C LEU A 164 14.42 11.09 -8.72
N ASP A 165 15.15 12.21 -8.84
CA ASP A 165 15.03 13.32 -7.91
C ASP A 165 13.69 14.08 -8.08
N ALA A 166 13.48 15.09 -7.25
CA ALA A 166 12.29 15.95 -7.31
C ALA A 166 12.14 16.70 -8.65
N GLN A 167 13.21 16.87 -9.43
CA GLN A 167 13.19 17.48 -10.76
C GLN A 167 12.98 16.45 -11.89
N GLY A 168 12.89 15.16 -11.55
CA GLY A 168 12.71 14.08 -12.52
C GLY A 168 14.01 13.59 -13.16
N ARG A 169 15.19 13.96 -12.64
CA ARG A 169 16.49 13.48 -13.13
C ARG A 169 16.83 12.15 -12.47
N LEU A 170 17.38 11.22 -13.24
CA LEU A 170 17.86 9.94 -12.74
C LEU A 170 19.00 10.15 -11.75
N VAL A 171 18.82 9.65 -10.52
CA VAL A 171 19.83 9.69 -9.44
C VAL A 171 20.27 8.30 -9.01
N GLY A 172 19.60 7.23 -9.45
CA GLY A 172 19.96 5.88 -9.01
C GLY A 172 19.01 4.81 -9.50
N GLU A 173 19.19 3.62 -8.95
CA GLU A 173 18.34 2.46 -9.22
C GLU A 173 18.26 1.52 -8.00
N ALA A 174 17.09 0.90 -7.87
CA ALA A 174 16.74 -0.08 -6.87
C ALA A 174 16.00 -1.24 -7.56
N LYS A 175 16.68 -1.90 -8.50
CA LYS A 175 16.11 -2.97 -9.32
C LYS A 175 15.80 -4.18 -8.45
N ARG A 176 14.52 -4.34 -8.12
CA ARG A 176 14.04 -5.48 -7.36
C ARG A 176 14.13 -6.75 -8.22
N PRO A 177 14.67 -7.85 -7.69
CA PRO A 177 14.72 -9.13 -8.39
C PRO A 177 13.29 -9.59 -8.66
N GLY A 178 12.96 -9.72 -9.94
CA GLY A 178 11.65 -10.14 -10.40
C GLY A 178 11.33 -11.60 -10.03
N GLY A 179 10.07 -11.97 -10.27
CA GLY A 179 9.55 -13.31 -10.06
C GLY A 179 8.25 -13.30 -9.26
N LEU A 180 7.29 -14.11 -9.69
CA LEU A 180 6.08 -14.35 -8.91
C LEU A 180 6.35 -15.52 -7.96
N PRO A 181 6.05 -15.38 -6.65
CA PRO A 181 6.10 -16.53 -5.78
C PRO A 181 5.07 -17.55 -6.28
N VAL A 182 5.44 -18.82 -6.32
CA VAL A 182 4.54 -19.86 -6.83
C VAL A 182 3.68 -20.38 -5.68
N ILE A 183 2.37 -20.23 -5.82
CA ILE A 183 1.38 -20.69 -4.84
C ILE A 183 0.81 -22.01 -5.32
N PHE A 184 0.85 -23.04 -4.47
CA PHE A 184 0.23 -24.33 -4.72
C PHE A 184 -0.71 -24.69 -3.57
N GLN A 185 -1.84 -25.32 -3.89
CA GLN A 185 -2.72 -25.92 -2.89
C GLN A 185 -2.45 -27.42 -2.82
N ILE A 186 -2.10 -27.93 -1.64
CA ILE A 186 -1.87 -29.35 -1.38
C ILE A 186 -2.72 -29.75 -0.18
N GLY A 187 -3.74 -30.59 -0.40
CA GLY A 187 -4.59 -31.09 0.69
C GLY A 187 -5.31 -30.01 1.49
N GLY A 188 -5.70 -28.89 0.87
CA GLY A 188 -6.32 -27.74 1.54
C GLY A 188 -5.33 -26.77 2.21
N ILE A 189 -4.03 -27.06 2.19
CA ILE A 189 -2.97 -26.17 2.67
C ILE A 189 -2.42 -25.36 1.50
N THR A 190 -2.37 -24.04 1.65
CA THR A 190 -1.71 -23.14 0.71
C THR A 190 -0.21 -23.11 1.00
N VAL A 191 0.61 -23.57 0.05
CA VAL A 191 2.07 -23.57 0.13
C VAL A 191 2.63 -22.50 -0.80
N LEU A 192 3.39 -21.56 -0.24
CA LEU A 192 4.10 -20.51 -0.97
C LEU A 192 5.55 -20.94 -1.21
N ARG A 193 5.97 -21.10 -2.47
CA ARG A 193 7.38 -21.29 -2.84
C ARG A 193 7.92 -20.02 -3.48
N ASP A 194 8.69 -19.28 -2.70
CA ASP A 194 9.37 -18.06 -3.13
C ASP A 194 10.85 -18.34 -3.42
N LYS A 195 11.23 -18.26 -4.70
CA LYS A 195 12.61 -18.50 -5.20
C LYS A 195 13.38 -17.20 -5.48
N ARG A 196 12.80 -16.04 -5.16
CA ARG A 196 13.44 -14.76 -5.46
C ARG A 196 14.69 -14.57 -4.64
N GLU A 197 15.61 -13.78 -5.20
CA GLU A 197 16.71 -13.23 -4.44
C GLU A 197 16.17 -12.42 -3.26
N ARG A 198 16.74 -12.67 -2.08
CA ARG A 198 16.26 -12.14 -0.79
C ARG A 198 16.79 -10.76 -0.47
N GLU A 199 17.71 -10.25 -1.28
CA GLU A 199 18.32 -8.94 -1.11
C GLU A 199 18.67 -8.39 -2.49
N TYR A 200 18.73 -7.07 -2.62
CA TYR A 200 19.14 -6.41 -3.85
C TYR A 200 19.85 -5.09 -3.55
N PRO A 201 20.79 -4.65 -4.41
CA PRO A 201 21.54 -3.43 -4.16
C PRO A 201 20.68 -2.18 -4.37
N LEU A 202 20.94 -1.16 -3.56
CA LEU A 202 20.49 0.20 -3.79
C LEU A 202 21.68 1.02 -4.30
N VAL A 203 21.58 1.53 -5.52
CA VAL A 203 22.63 2.33 -6.15
C VAL A 203 22.14 3.76 -6.29
N VAL A 204 22.89 4.72 -5.77
CA VAL A 204 22.62 6.16 -5.90
C VAL A 204 23.90 6.83 -6.39
N ASN A 205 23.78 7.68 -7.41
CA ASN A 205 24.89 8.35 -8.09
C ASN A 205 26.02 7.40 -8.51
N GLY A 206 25.66 6.19 -8.95
CA GLY A 206 26.61 5.16 -9.37
C GLY A 206 27.35 4.44 -8.23
N LYS A 207 27.06 4.78 -6.96
CA LYS A 207 27.61 4.14 -5.77
C LYS A 207 26.58 3.21 -5.13
N ALA A 208 26.97 1.99 -4.78
CA ALA A 208 26.14 1.13 -3.95
C ALA A 208 26.11 1.68 -2.52
N ILE A 209 24.94 2.12 -2.06
CA ILE A 209 24.76 2.74 -0.73
C ILE A 209 24.20 1.75 0.31
N GLY A 210 23.85 0.55 -0.13
CA GLY A 210 23.40 -0.52 0.75
C GLY A 210 22.70 -1.64 -0.02
N ARG A 211 22.14 -2.58 0.73
CA ARG A 211 21.29 -3.65 0.22
C ARG A 211 19.94 -3.58 0.91
N LEU A 212 18.87 -3.78 0.16
CA LEU A 212 17.50 -3.87 0.65
C LEU A 212 17.08 -5.32 0.69
N ALA A 213 16.41 -5.73 1.76
CA ALA A 213 15.79 -7.03 1.85
C ALA A 213 14.59 -7.12 0.91
N ASN A 214 14.39 -8.29 0.35
CA ASN A 214 13.20 -8.71 -0.38
C ASN A 214 12.50 -9.78 0.47
N PRO A 215 11.76 -9.37 1.53
CA PRO A 215 11.09 -10.33 2.40
C PRO A 215 10.14 -11.20 1.58
N SER A 216 9.74 -12.36 2.12
CA SER A 216 8.72 -13.16 1.42
C SER A 216 7.37 -12.43 1.46
N ALA A 217 6.52 -12.68 0.46
CA ALA A 217 5.14 -12.21 0.50
C ALA A 217 4.45 -12.61 1.80
N GLN A 218 4.11 -11.60 2.59
CA GLN A 218 3.24 -11.75 3.75
C GLN A 218 1.80 -11.58 3.26
N MET A 219 1.21 -12.68 2.78
CA MET A 219 -0.20 -12.65 2.35
C MET A 219 -1.10 -12.64 3.57
N LEU A 220 -2.16 -11.82 3.52
CA LEU A 220 -3.32 -11.97 4.40
C LEU A 220 -3.78 -13.43 4.36
N ASP A 221 -4.00 -14.02 5.54
CA ASP A 221 -4.47 -15.41 5.74
C ASP A 221 -3.45 -16.54 5.50
N VAL A 222 -2.15 -16.24 5.32
CA VAL A 222 -1.12 -17.28 5.25
C VAL A 222 -0.46 -17.46 6.63
N ILE A 223 -0.74 -18.60 7.26
CA ILE A 223 -0.07 -19.04 8.49
C ILE A 223 1.35 -19.47 8.11
N ASP A 224 2.35 -18.77 8.65
CA ASP A 224 3.74 -19.14 8.45
C ASP A 224 4.08 -20.37 9.32
N LEU A 225 4.37 -21.50 8.68
CA LEU A 225 4.62 -22.77 9.39
C LEU A 225 5.98 -22.81 10.11
N LYS A 226 6.84 -21.79 9.92
CA LYS A 226 8.15 -21.69 10.58
C LYS A 226 8.37 -20.30 11.14
N LYS A 227 8.94 -20.24 12.34
CA LYS A 227 9.45 -19.01 12.96
C LYS A 227 10.55 -18.45 12.04
N ARG A 228 10.25 -17.40 11.27
CA ARG A 228 11.23 -16.80 10.36
C ARG A 228 12.23 -15.99 11.16
N ALA A 229 13.51 -16.22 10.89
CA ALA A 229 14.52 -15.23 11.24
C ALA A 229 14.30 -14.04 10.31
N TYR A 230 13.92 -12.90 10.89
CA TYR A 230 13.76 -11.66 10.14
C TYR A 230 15.16 -11.14 9.79
N ALA A 231 15.42 -10.93 8.51
CA ALA A 231 16.60 -10.20 8.09
C ALA A 231 16.39 -8.71 8.42
N PRO A 232 17.45 -7.93 8.59
CA PRO A 232 17.31 -6.48 8.59
C PRO A 232 16.75 -6.03 7.24
N VAL A 233 15.84 -5.07 7.24
CA VAL A 233 15.24 -4.55 6.01
C VAL A 233 16.27 -3.89 5.10
N ALA A 234 17.32 -3.32 5.68
CA ALA A 234 18.39 -2.66 4.97
C ALA A 234 19.73 -2.96 5.63
N VAL A 235 20.76 -3.15 4.81
CA VAL A 235 22.15 -3.21 5.23
C VAL A 235 22.87 -2.02 4.60
N PRO A 236 23.09 -0.92 5.33
CA PRO A 236 23.76 0.26 4.79
C PRO A 236 25.22 -0.04 4.44
N ALA A 237 25.73 0.60 3.39
CA ALA A 237 27.15 0.65 3.12
C ALA A 237 27.85 1.59 4.12
N GLU A 238 29.16 1.45 4.25
CA GLU A 238 29.97 2.38 5.04
C GLU A 238 30.01 3.77 4.37
N ASN A 239 30.09 4.83 5.19
CA ASN A 239 30.30 6.20 4.73
C ASN A 239 29.27 6.67 3.69
N ILE A 240 27.99 6.46 3.97
CA ILE A 240 26.89 7.04 3.18
C ILE A 240 26.60 8.48 3.62
N THR A 241 26.25 9.33 2.66
CA THR A 241 25.80 10.70 2.94
C THR A 241 24.41 10.70 3.59
N GLU A 242 24.00 11.82 4.16
CA GLU A 242 22.65 11.97 4.72
C GLU A 242 21.56 11.75 3.65
N GLN A 243 21.75 12.27 2.44
CA GLN A 243 20.80 12.08 1.34
C GLN A 243 20.72 10.61 0.89
N GLU A 244 21.85 9.90 0.84
CA GLU A 244 21.90 8.47 0.57
C GLU A 244 21.18 7.68 1.67
N SER A 245 21.39 8.05 2.94
CA SER A 245 20.69 7.46 4.09
C SER A 245 19.17 7.67 4.02
N LEU A 246 18.71 8.85 3.59
CA LEU A 246 17.28 9.12 3.37
C LEU A 246 16.69 8.24 2.27
N TRP A 247 17.38 8.07 1.13
CA TRP A 247 16.93 7.14 0.09
C TRP A 247 16.81 5.71 0.61
N LEU A 248 17.85 5.22 1.30
CA LEU A 248 17.84 3.86 1.86
C LEU A 248 16.73 3.67 2.90
N THR A 249 16.50 4.67 3.76
CA THR A 249 15.41 4.66 4.76
C THR A 249 14.03 4.69 4.09
N ALA A 250 13.83 5.57 3.10
CA ALA A 250 12.57 5.70 2.39
C ALA A 250 12.19 4.37 1.69
N LEU A 251 13.15 3.72 1.03
CA LEU A 251 12.91 2.44 0.37
C LEU A 251 12.74 1.30 1.36
N ALA A 252 13.49 1.28 2.47
CA ALA A 252 13.32 0.29 3.52
C ALA A 252 11.90 0.31 4.11
N ILE A 253 11.41 1.50 4.46
CA ILE A 253 10.04 1.68 4.97
C ILE A 253 9.02 1.25 3.91
N LEU A 254 9.17 1.69 2.67
CA LEU A 254 8.27 1.31 1.58
C LEU A 254 8.27 -0.21 1.33
N GLN A 255 9.42 -0.85 1.48
CA GLN A 255 9.59 -2.29 1.31
C GLN A 255 8.88 -3.09 2.38
N VAL A 256 8.77 -2.59 3.61
CA VAL A 256 8.04 -3.26 4.71
C VAL A 256 6.57 -2.84 4.68
N ALA A 257 6.31 -1.54 4.83
CA ALA A 257 4.98 -0.96 4.93
C ALA A 257 4.15 -1.07 3.63
N GLY A 258 4.83 -1.21 2.49
CA GLY A 258 4.22 -1.31 1.16
C GLY A 258 4.53 -2.61 0.42
N TYR A 259 5.11 -3.61 1.09
CA TYR A 259 5.64 -4.83 0.45
C TYR A 259 4.69 -5.47 -0.59
N ASN A 260 3.46 -5.77 -0.17
CA ASN A 260 2.45 -6.44 -1.00
C ASN A 260 1.98 -5.58 -2.19
N LEU A 261 2.24 -4.27 -2.11
CA LEU A 261 1.84 -3.28 -3.11
C LEU A 261 2.86 -3.22 -4.22
N LEU A 262 4.14 -3.19 -3.83
CA LEU A 262 5.26 -3.17 -4.77
C LEU A 262 5.20 -4.38 -5.72
N GLU A 263 4.78 -5.55 -5.22
CA GLU A 263 4.56 -6.71 -6.10
C GLU A 263 3.44 -6.47 -7.11
N SER A 264 2.28 -5.96 -6.69
CA SER A 264 1.14 -5.76 -7.60
C SER A 264 1.34 -4.59 -8.59
N VAL A 265 2.14 -3.58 -8.22
CA VAL A 265 2.48 -2.42 -9.07
C VAL A 265 3.60 -2.75 -10.07
N TRP A 266 4.63 -3.50 -9.66
CA TRP A 266 5.87 -3.66 -10.45
C TRP A 266 5.96 -4.93 -11.27
N THR A 267 5.05 -5.89 -11.09
CA THR A 267 5.09 -7.17 -11.85
C THR A 267 4.03 -7.30 -12.95
N ASN A 268 3.18 -6.28 -13.16
CA ASN A 268 2.23 -6.21 -14.27
C ASN A 268 2.60 -5.07 -15.23
#